data_AF-A0A7Y4QCL4-F1
#
_entry.id   AF-A0A7Y4QCL4-F1
#
_cell.length_a   1.000
_cell.length_b   1.000
_cell.length_c   1.000
_cell.angle_alpha   90.00
_cell.angle_beta   90.00
_cell.angle_gamma   90.00
#
_symmetry.space_group_name_H-M   'P 1'
#
loop_
_entity.id
_entity.type
_entity.pdbx_description
1 polymer ?
#
loop_
_entity_poly.entity_id
_entity_poly.type
_entity_poly.pdbx_seq_one_letter_code
_entity_poly.pdbx_strand_id
1 'polypeptide(L)'
;METTKKKVKPQKANPVTAIGIRNAYRVYVLTEVKMPLSVFAFCKANGMAEADFYAFFGSFEGVEKAIWESYIVDTISRLAGDKDFALFTAREKLLTFYFSLAELLKTDRSFVVHQLKGAKFSGGTPTFLRSFKSAFEGWVEGVLNEGKSTGEIAKRPFIEDRYSSVFWMHLM
;
A
#
# COMPACT_ATOMS: atom_id res chain seq x y z
N MET A 1 57.35 -15.88 5.10
CA MET A 1 56.30 -14.83 5.19
C MET A 1 55.05 -15.38 4.53
N GLU A 2 54.20 -16.08 5.28
CA GLU A 2 52.91 -16.57 4.77
C GLU A 2 51.83 -15.59 5.19
N THR A 3 51.27 -14.86 4.23
CA THR A 3 50.14 -13.96 4.48
C THR A 3 48.85 -14.78 4.53
N THR A 4 48.32 -14.96 5.73
CA THR A 4 47.05 -15.65 5.98
C THR A 4 45.89 -14.83 5.40
N LYS A 5 45.23 -15.38 4.38
CA LYS A 5 43.97 -14.84 3.84
C LYS A 5 42.89 -14.86 4.94
N LYS A 6 42.47 -13.68 5.38
CA LYS A 6 41.33 -13.50 6.29
C LYS A 6 40.05 -13.94 5.57
N LYS A 7 39.54 -15.14 5.89
CA LYS A 7 38.19 -15.58 5.48
C LYS A 7 37.16 -14.67 6.15
N VAL A 8 36.52 -13.81 5.37
CA VAL A 8 35.29 -13.11 5.80
C VAL A 8 34.21 -14.18 5.95
N LYS A 9 33.72 -14.37 7.18
CA LYS A 9 32.60 -15.27 7.47
C LYS A 9 31.34 -14.75 6.77
N PRO A 10 30.53 -15.58 6.10
CA PRO A 10 29.25 -15.13 5.56
C PRO A 10 28.38 -14.69 6.74
N GLN A 11 27.97 -13.43 6.73
CA GLN A 11 26.93 -12.93 7.62
C GLN A 11 25.69 -13.78 7.35
N LYS A 12 25.13 -14.39 8.40
CA LYS A 12 23.85 -15.10 8.32
C LYS A 12 22.81 -14.10 7.78
N ALA A 13 22.37 -14.31 6.54
CA ALA A 13 21.35 -13.48 5.92
C ALA A 13 20.06 -13.65 6.74
N ASN A 14 19.58 -12.57 7.35
CA ASN A 14 18.18 -12.54 7.79
C ASN A 14 17.31 -12.86 6.56
N PRO A 15 16.25 -13.66 6.70
CA PRO A 15 15.42 -14.03 5.56
C PRO A 15 14.92 -12.75 4.87
N VAL A 16 15.18 -12.63 3.57
CA VAL A 16 14.61 -11.55 2.76
C VAL A 16 13.10 -11.74 2.78
N THR A 17 12.37 -10.71 3.18
CA THR A 17 10.90 -10.74 3.25
C THR A 17 10.32 -9.65 2.34
N ALA A 18 9.07 -9.83 1.92
CA ALA A 18 8.34 -8.80 1.19
C ALA A 18 8.31 -7.46 1.93
N ILE A 19 8.11 -7.47 3.25
CA ILE A 19 8.15 -6.26 4.11
C ILE A 19 9.55 -5.62 4.09
N GLY A 20 10.60 -6.44 4.21
CA GLY A 20 11.98 -5.98 4.16
C GLY A 20 12.31 -5.27 2.84
N ILE A 21 11.90 -5.83 1.71
CA ILE A 21 12.10 -5.23 0.38
C ILE A 21 11.33 -3.90 0.27
N ARG A 22 10.07 -3.84 0.71
CA ARG A 22 9.29 -2.58 0.71
C ARG A 22 9.95 -1.50 1.57
N ASN A 23 10.49 -1.86 2.72
CA ASN A 23 11.17 -0.90 3.61
C ASN A 23 12.49 -0.41 3.01
N ALA A 24 13.31 -1.32 2.47
CA ALA A 24 14.53 -0.96 1.74
C ALA A 24 14.23 -0.02 0.57
N TYR A 25 13.15 -0.29 -0.16
CA TYR A 25 12.69 0.55 -1.27
C TYR A 25 12.31 1.96 -0.81
N ARG A 26 11.51 2.09 0.26
CA ARG A 26 11.16 3.39 0.86
C ARG A 26 12.40 4.20 1.24
N VAL A 27 13.35 3.57 1.93
CA VAL A 27 14.61 4.23 2.33
C VAL A 27 15.38 4.72 1.12
N TYR A 28 15.48 3.89 0.08
CA TYR A 28 16.18 4.26 -1.15
C TYR A 28 15.55 5.50 -1.80
N VAL A 29 14.25 5.48 -2.11
CA VAL A 29 13.61 6.59 -2.84
C VAL A 29 13.59 7.88 -2.04
N LEU A 30 13.53 7.81 -0.72
CA LEU A 30 13.58 8.99 0.14
C LEU A 30 14.99 9.59 0.25
N THR A 31 16.02 8.76 0.17
CA THR A 31 17.42 9.20 0.26
C THR A 31 17.94 9.72 -1.07
N GLU A 32 17.64 9.00 -2.15
CA GLU A 32 18.11 9.29 -3.49
C GLU A 32 17.17 10.24 -4.26
N VAL A 33 15.95 10.44 -3.77
CA VAL A 33 14.88 11.25 -4.41
C VAL A 33 14.58 10.78 -5.84
N LYS A 34 14.87 9.52 -6.14
CA LYS A 34 14.67 8.88 -7.44
C LYS A 34 14.47 7.37 -7.27
N MET A 35 13.90 6.76 -8.29
CA MET A 35 13.78 5.31 -8.42
C MET A 35 15.16 4.64 -8.50
N PRO A 36 15.33 3.41 -7.96
CA PRO A 36 16.54 2.65 -8.21
C PRO A 36 16.74 2.37 -9.71
N LEU A 37 17.99 2.46 -10.16
CA LEU A 37 18.34 2.32 -11.59
C LEU A 37 18.03 0.92 -12.15
N SER A 38 18.19 -0.11 -11.33
CA SER A 38 17.90 -1.50 -11.67
C SER A 38 17.71 -2.35 -10.42
N VAL A 39 17.03 -3.49 -10.58
CA VAL A 39 16.88 -4.49 -9.51
C VAL A 39 18.26 -4.96 -9.04
N PHE A 40 19.19 -5.24 -9.96
CA PHE A 40 20.58 -5.57 -9.62
C PHE A 40 21.25 -4.54 -8.70
N ALA A 41 21.20 -3.25 -9.06
CA ALA A 41 21.84 -2.20 -8.26
C ALA A 41 21.18 -2.05 -6.89
N PHE A 42 19.85 -2.13 -6.83
CA PHE A 42 19.08 -2.10 -5.60
C PHE A 42 19.42 -3.28 -4.68
N CYS A 43 19.43 -4.50 -5.24
CA CYS A 43 19.74 -5.72 -4.51
C CYS A 43 21.18 -5.71 -3.97
N LYS A 44 22.14 -5.30 -4.80
CA LYS A 44 23.55 -5.16 -4.41
C LYS A 44 23.72 -4.15 -3.27
N ALA A 45 23.05 -3.00 -3.34
CA ALA A 45 23.11 -1.97 -2.29
C ALA A 45 22.52 -2.45 -0.96
N ASN A 46 21.54 -3.38 -1.00
CA ASN A 46 20.87 -3.93 0.18
C ASN A 46 21.38 -5.32 0.60
N GLY A 47 22.45 -5.83 -0.02
CA GLY A 47 23.05 -7.12 0.31
C GLY A 47 22.12 -8.33 0.11
N MET A 48 21.18 -8.24 -0.85
CA MET A 48 20.21 -9.29 -1.17
C MET A 48 20.47 -9.89 -2.55
N ALA A 49 20.05 -11.14 -2.78
CA ALA A 49 20.11 -11.74 -4.11
C ALA A 49 18.94 -11.25 -4.97
N GLU A 50 19.14 -11.11 -6.28
CA GLU A 50 18.05 -10.74 -7.21
C GLU A 50 16.92 -11.78 -7.21
N ALA A 51 17.25 -13.06 -7.07
CA ALA A 51 16.27 -14.13 -6.96
C ALA A 51 15.31 -13.93 -5.78
N ASP A 52 15.80 -13.39 -4.65
CA ASP A 52 14.97 -13.10 -3.48
C ASP A 52 14.02 -11.92 -3.75
N PHE A 53 14.46 -10.91 -4.51
CA PHE A 53 13.58 -9.82 -4.94
C PHE A 53 12.47 -10.36 -5.86
N TYR A 54 12.85 -11.11 -6.89
CA TYR A 54 11.92 -11.66 -7.87
C TYR A 54 10.98 -12.74 -7.31
N ALA A 55 11.33 -13.37 -6.18
CA ALA A 55 10.43 -14.25 -5.45
C ALA A 55 9.20 -13.53 -4.88
N PHE A 56 9.30 -12.21 -4.60
CA PHE A 56 8.20 -11.41 -4.06
C PHE A 56 7.65 -10.37 -5.04
N PHE A 57 8.50 -9.78 -5.88
CA PHE A 57 8.13 -8.66 -6.76
C PHE A 57 8.75 -8.79 -8.15
N GLY A 58 7.92 -8.67 -9.19
CA GLY A 58 8.40 -8.66 -10.58
C GLY A 58 9.04 -7.35 -11.04
N SER A 59 8.82 -6.25 -10.32
CA SER A 59 9.32 -4.90 -10.66
C SER A 59 9.21 -3.95 -9.47
N PHE A 60 9.86 -2.78 -9.54
CA PHE A 60 9.66 -1.72 -8.54
C PHE A 60 8.22 -1.19 -8.52
N GLU A 61 7.55 -1.14 -9.66
CA GLU A 61 6.11 -0.82 -9.70
C GLU A 61 5.29 -1.82 -8.87
N GLY A 62 5.66 -3.11 -8.89
CA GLY A 62 5.06 -4.13 -8.03
C GLY A 62 5.29 -3.86 -6.54
N VAL A 63 6.49 -3.38 -6.17
CA VAL A 63 6.80 -2.97 -4.80
C VAL A 63 5.92 -1.80 -4.37
N GLU A 64 5.79 -0.77 -5.22
CA GLU A 64 4.95 0.41 -4.95
C GLU A 64 3.47 0.05 -4.80
N LYS A 65 2.93 -0.79 -5.69
CA LYS A 65 1.56 -1.31 -5.59
C LYS A 65 1.32 -2.00 -4.26
N ALA A 66 2.24 -2.87 -3.86
CA ALA A 66 2.14 -3.60 -2.59
C ALA A 66 2.30 -2.69 -1.36
N ILE A 67 3.10 -1.62 -1.45
CA ILE A 67 3.18 -0.58 -0.42
C ILE A 67 1.81 0.08 -0.26
N TRP A 68 1.23 0.56 -1.36
CA TRP A 68 -0.05 1.25 -1.31
C TRP A 68 -1.18 0.35 -0.85
N GLU A 69 -1.30 -0.85 -1.42
CA GLU A 69 -2.27 -1.86 -1.01
C GLU A 69 -2.18 -2.18 0.50
N SER A 70 -0.97 -2.22 1.07
CA SER A 70 -0.83 -2.45 2.51
C SER A 70 -1.52 -1.38 3.36
N TYR A 71 -1.52 -0.10 2.97
CA TYR A 71 -2.20 0.93 3.75
C TYR A 71 -3.69 0.66 3.91
N ILE A 72 -4.36 0.24 2.84
CA ILE A 72 -5.79 -0.01 2.91
C ILE A 72 -6.10 -1.33 3.59
N VAL A 73 -5.37 -2.39 3.27
CA VAL A 73 -5.56 -3.71 3.90
C VAL A 73 -5.32 -3.63 5.41
N ASP A 74 -4.27 -2.92 5.84
CA ASP A 74 -3.95 -2.76 7.26
C ASP A 74 -5.01 -1.89 7.96
N THR A 75 -5.51 -0.85 7.29
CA THR A 75 -6.60 -0.01 7.83
C THR A 75 -7.88 -0.84 8.03
N ILE A 76 -8.32 -1.57 7.00
CA ILE A 76 -9.53 -2.41 7.08
C ILE A 76 -9.36 -3.48 8.16
N SER A 77 -8.21 -4.17 8.18
CA SER A 77 -7.94 -5.23 9.14
C SER A 77 -7.93 -4.72 10.58
N ARG A 78 -7.35 -3.53 10.82
CA ARG A 78 -7.35 -2.88 12.13
C ARG A 78 -8.77 -2.57 12.59
N LEU A 79 -9.61 -2.03 11.71
CA LEU A 79 -11.00 -1.69 12.03
C LEU A 79 -11.85 -2.93 12.27
N ALA A 80 -11.68 -3.97 11.46
CA ALA A 80 -12.37 -5.24 11.64
C ALA A 80 -11.99 -5.96 12.94
N GLY A 81 -10.81 -5.66 13.51
CA GLY A 81 -10.38 -6.17 14.82
C GLY A 81 -11.07 -5.50 16.01
N ASP A 82 -11.73 -4.36 15.81
CA ASP A 82 -12.52 -3.68 16.83
C ASP A 82 -13.94 -4.26 16.87
N LYS A 83 -14.35 -4.75 18.05
CA LYS A 83 -15.66 -5.39 18.23
C LYS A 83 -16.82 -4.43 18.02
N ASP A 84 -16.63 -3.15 18.35
CA ASP A 84 -17.68 -2.15 18.26
C ASP A 84 -17.87 -1.67 16.81
N PHE A 85 -16.83 -1.81 15.97
CA PHE A 85 -16.88 -1.41 14.56
C PHE A 85 -17.94 -2.16 13.76
N ALA A 86 -18.25 -3.41 14.14
CA ALA A 86 -19.31 -4.19 13.49
C ALA A 86 -20.70 -3.54 13.68
N LEU A 87 -20.90 -2.82 14.78
CA LEU A 87 -22.18 -2.18 15.14
C LEU A 87 -22.35 -0.79 14.52
N PHE A 88 -21.31 -0.26 13.87
CA PHE A 88 -21.35 1.08 13.28
C PHE A 88 -22.27 1.10 12.05
N THR A 89 -22.96 2.23 11.90
CA THR A 89 -23.68 2.59 10.66
C THR A 89 -22.71 2.70 9.48
N ALA A 90 -23.23 2.64 8.25
CA ALA A 90 -22.41 2.78 7.05
C ALA A 90 -21.66 4.12 7.03
N ARG A 91 -22.31 5.20 7.48
CA ARG A 91 -21.69 6.52 7.64
C ARG A 91 -20.53 6.49 8.66
N GLU A 92 -20.73 5.90 9.82
CA GLU A 92 -19.70 5.80 10.86
C GLU A 92 -18.52 4.93 10.41
N LYS A 93 -18.78 3.84 9.67
CA LYS A 93 -17.74 2.99 9.08
C LYS A 93 -16.87 3.78 8.11
N LEU A 94 -17.47 4.54 7.19
CA LEU A 94 -16.74 5.37 6.24
C LEU A 94 -15.90 6.46 6.93
N LEU A 95 -16.49 7.19 7.88
CA LEU A 95 -15.78 8.26 8.61
C LEU A 95 -14.59 7.71 9.40
N THR A 96 -14.81 6.62 10.14
CA THR A 96 -13.77 5.95 10.93
C THR A 96 -12.66 5.39 10.03
N PHE A 97 -13.02 4.86 8.85
CA PHE A 97 -12.06 4.43 7.85
C PHE A 97 -11.19 5.57 7.34
N TYR A 98 -11.79 6.68 6.88
CA TYR A 98 -11.01 7.81 6.36
C TYR A 98 -10.06 8.38 7.40
N PHE A 99 -10.51 8.52 8.65
CA PHE A 99 -9.67 8.96 9.75
C PHE A 99 -8.49 8.00 9.99
N SER A 100 -8.77 6.70 10.07
CA SER A 100 -7.77 5.67 10.34
C SER A 100 -6.74 5.54 9.21
N LEU A 101 -7.21 5.62 7.96
CA LEU A 101 -6.35 5.63 6.79
C LEU A 101 -5.43 6.86 6.79
N ALA A 102 -5.97 8.05 7.08
CA ALA A 102 -5.18 9.28 7.15
C ALA A 102 -4.09 9.19 8.21
N GLU A 103 -4.41 8.66 9.40
CA GLU A 103 -3.44 8.44 10.47
C GLU A 103 -2.37 7.42 10.06
N LEU A 104 -2.74 6.35 9.35
CA LEU A 104 -1.77 5.38 8.86
C LEU A 104 -0.84 5.98 7.78
N LEU A 105 -1.40 6.68 6.78
CA LEU A 105 -0.61 7.36 5.75
C LEU A 105 0.34 8.40 6.34
N LYS A 106 -0.07 9.08 7.42
CA LYS A 106 0.75 10.05 8.15
C LYS A 106 1.97 9.42 8.82
N THR A 107 1.91 8.14 9.22
CA THR A 107 3.09 7.42 9.75
C THR A 107 4.19 7.24 8.70
N ASP A 108 3.84 7.23 7.41
CA ASP A 108 4.78 7.14 6.28
C ASP A 108 4.69 8.39 5.38
N ARG A 109 4.46 9.55 6.00
CA ARG A 109 4.18 10.82 5.30
C ARG A 109 5.21 11.16 4.23
N SER A 110 6.49 10.98 4.51
CA SER A 110 7.56 11.35 3.58
C SER A 110 7.45 10.57 2.27
N PHE A 111 7.25 9.26 2.35
CA PHE A 111 7.09 8.40 1.18
C PHE A 111 5.80 8.74 0.44
N VAL A 112 4.68 8.85 1.16
CA VAL A 112 3.37 9.18 0.58
C VAL A 112 3.43 10.49 -0.18
N VAL A 113 3.96 11.55 0.42
CA VAL A 113 4.10 12.87 -0.22
C VAL A 113 5.06 12.82 -1.41
N HIS A 114 6.17 12.10 -1.31
CA HIS A 114 7.12 11.94 -2.42
C HIS A 114 6.44 11.29 -3.63
N GLN A 115 5.76 10.16 -3.42
CA GLN A 115 5.10 9.41 -4.48
C GLN A 115 3.96 10.21 -5.12
N LEU A 116 3.10 10.84 -4.30
CA LEU A 116 1.95 11.62 -4.79
C LEU A 116 2.37 12.88 -5.55
N LYS A 117 3.44 13.58 -5.12
CA LYS A 117 3.97 14.74 -5.86
C LYS A 117 4.53 14.35 -7.23
N GLY A 118 5.12 13.15 -7.35
CA GLY A 118 5.61 12.62 -8.61
C GLY A 118 4.50 12.08 -9.52
N ALA A 119 3.31 11.83 -8.98
CA ALA A 119 2.20 11.25 -9.72
C ALA A 119 1.49 12.29 -10.60
N LYS A 120 1.32 11.96 -11.87
CA LYS A 120 0.44 12.72 -12.77
C LYS A 120 -0.93 12.05 -12.78
N PHE A 121 -1.94 12.74 -12.26
CA PHE A 121 -3.35 12.30 -12.27
C PHE A 121 -4.07 12.59 -13.59
N SER A 122 -3.36 13.15 -14.58
CA SER A 122 -3.88 13.45 -15.91
C SER A 122 -4.12 12.14 -16.69
N GLY A 123 -5.33 11.59 -16.59
CA GLY A 123 -5.75 10.39 -17.33
C GLY A 123 -6.23 9.22 -16.49
N GLY A 124 -6.40 9.40 -15.17
CA GLY A 124 -6.97 8.40 -14.28
C GLY A 124 -6.03 7.99 -13.15
N THR A 125 -6.35 6.88 -12.49
CA THR A 125 -5.60 6.38 -11.33
C THR A 125 -4.18 5.94 -11.72
N PRO A 126 -3.14 6.52 -11.10
CA PRO A 126 -1.76 6.07 -11.25
C PRO A 126 -1.60 4.57 -11.06
N THR A 127 -0.68 3.95 -11.78
CA THR A 127 -0.50 2.49 -11.77
C THR A 127 -0.23 1.95 -10.37
N PHE A 128 0.58 2.65 -9.58
CA PHE A 128 0.90 2.28 -8.20
C PHE A 128 -0.31 2.33 -7.24
N LEU A 129 -1.38 3.07 -7.59
CA LEU A 129 -2.62 3.15 -6.81
C LEU A 129 -3.69 2.13 -7.24
N ARG A 130 -3.47 1.34 -8.30
CA ARG A 130 -4.53 0.46 -8.83
C ARG A 130 -5.01 -0.60 -7.83
N SER A 131 -4.08 -1.29 -7.17
CA SER A 131 -4.44 -2.29 -6.14
C SER A 131 -5.14 -1.65 -4.95
N PHE A 132 -4.64 -0.49 -4.51
CA PHE A 132 -5.26 0.31 -3.45
C PHE A 132 -6.70 0.73 -3.82
N LYS A 133 -6.92 1.24 -5.04
CA LYS A 133 -8.25 1.59 -5.56
C LYS A 133 -9.18 0.40 -5.59
N SER A 134 -8.71 -0.75 -6.10
CA SER A 134 -9.53 -1.96 -6.18
C SER A 134 -9.98 -2.44 -4.80
N ALA A 135 -9.06 -2.46 -3.82
CA ALA A 135 -9.38 -2.81 -2.44
C ALA A 135 -10.35 -1.79 -1.81
N PHE A 136 -10.18 -0.50 -2.12
CA PHE A 136 -11.05 0.57 -1.64
C PHE A 136 -12.47 0.44 -2.17
N GLU A 137 -12.63 0.31 -3.48
CA GLU A 137 -13.94 0.21 -4.10
C GLU A 137 -14.69 -1.03 -3.62
N GLY A 138 -14.02 -2.18 -3.51
CA GLY A 138 -14.61 -3.40 -2.99
C GLY A 138 -15.04 -3.29 -1.52
N TRP A 139 -14.23 -2.64 -0.67
CA TRP A 139 -14.59 -2.42 0.72
C TRP A 139 -15.76 -1.44 0.88
N VAL A 140 -15.72 -0.30 0.17
CA VAL A 140 -16.80 0.70 0.18
C VAL A 140 -18.10 0.09 -0.34
N GLU A 141 -18.05 -0.70 -1.41
CA GLU A 141 -19.23 -1.41 -1.92
C GLU A 141 -19.88 -2.30 -0.85
N GLY A 142 -19.08 -3.02 -0.07
CA GLY A 142 -19.57 -3.78 1.09
C GLY A 142 -20.29 -2.91 2.11
N VAL A 143 -19.69 -1.79 2.52
CA VAL A 143 -20.29 -0.84 3.46
C VAL A 143 -21.59 -0.22 2.92
N LEU A 144 -21.61 0.13 1.63
CA LEU A 144 -22.80 0.69 0.99
C LEU A 144 -23.93 -0.34 0.90
N ASN A 145 -23.62 -1.60 0.59
CA ASN A 145 -24.61 -2.66 0.53
C ASN A 145 -25.20 -2.96 1.91
N GLU A 146 -24.39 -2.91 2.97
CA GLU A 146 -24.88 -2.98 4.34
C GLU A 146 -25.85 -1.82 4.64
N GLY A 147 -25.45 -0.56 4.36
CA GLY A 147 -26.32 0.60 4.55
C GLY A 147 -27.62 0.54 3.75
N LYS A 148 -27.60 -0.05 2.55
CA LYS A 148 -28.84 -0.30 1.76
C LYS A 148 -29.73 -1.37 2.39
N SER A 149 -29.14 -2.36 3.06
CA SER A 149 -29.89 -3.45 3.72
C SER A 149 -30.56 -2.99 5.01
N THR A 150 -29.93 -2.07 5.75
CA THR A 150 -30.46 -1.47 6.98
C THR A 150 -31.44 -0.32 6.70
N GLY A 151 -31.51 0.17 5.47
CA GLY A 151 -32.35 1.31 5.08
C GLY A 151 -31.71 2.68 5.34
N GLU A 152 -30.46 2.72 5.84
CA GLU A 152 -29.69 3.95 6.00
C GLU A 152 -29.40 4.63 4.65
N ILE A 153 -29.15 3.82 3.61
CA ILE A 153 -28.86 4.29 2.25
C ILE A 153 -30.01 3.90 1.33
N ALA A 154 -30.58 4.89 0.65
CA ALA A 154 -31.63 4.67 -0.32
C ALA A 154 -31.14 3.82 -1.50
N LYS A 155 -31.89 2.77 -1.86
CA LYS A 155 -31.66 2.00 -3.08
C LYS A 155 -32.06 2.85 -4.29
N ARG A 156 -31.11 3.09 -5.19
CA ARG A 156 -31.33 3.86 -6.42
C ARG A 156 -30.90 3.02 -7.62
N PRO A 157 -31.86 2.36 -8.30
CA PRO A 157 -31.56 1.60 -9.50
C PRO A 157 -30.78 2.44 -10.52
N PHE A 158 -29.81 1.83 -11.20
CA PHE A 158 -28.98 2.43 -12.27
C PHE A 158 -27.92 3.48 -11.86
N ILE A 159 -27.87 3.92 -10.60
CA ILE A 159 -26.87 4.90 -10.12
C ILE A 159 -25.96 4.29 -9.04
N GLU A 160 -26.43 3.25 -8.36
CA GLU A 160 -25.79 2.70 -7.17
C GLU A 160 -24.40 2.07 -7.39
N ASP A 161 -24.15 1.49 -8.56
CA ASP A 161 -22.85 0.86 -8.90
C ASP A 161 -21.73 1.89 -9.05
N ARG A 162 -22.07 3.19 -9.14
CA ARG A 162 -21.08 4.28 -9.29
C ARG A 162 -20.69 4.93 -7.97
N TYR A 163 -21.36 4.60 -6.86
CA TYR A 163 -21.11 5.27 -5.59
C TYR A 163 -19.69 5.03 -5.09
N SER A 164 -19.16 3.80 -5.17
CA SER A 164 -17.79 3.48 -4.80
C SER A 164 -16.76 4.32 -5.58
N SER A 165 -16.97 4.49 -6.90
CA SER A 165 -16.12 5.35 -7.73
C SER A 165 -16.26 6.84 -7.41
N VAL A 166 -17.42 7.32 -6.93
CA VAL A 166 -17.56 8.70 -6.43
C VAL A 166 -16.78 8.88 -5.12
N PHE A 167 -16.83 7.91 -4.21
CA PHE A 167 -16.02 7.94 -2.99
C PHE A 167 -14.52 7.90 -3.27
N TRP A 168 -14.10 7.24 -4.36
CA TRP A 168 -12.72 7.28 -4.80
C TRP A 168 -12.27 8.69 -5.21
N MET A 169 -13.15 9.47 -5.86
CA MET A 169 -12.82 10.85 -6.23
C MET A 169 -12.56 11.77 -5.03
N HIS A 170 -13.12 11.49 -3.85
CA HIS A 170 -12.80 12.26 -2.64
C HIS A 170 -11.37 12.06 -2.13
N LEU A 171 -10.73 10.95 -2.52
CA LEU A 171 -9.40 10.58 -2.06
C LEU A 171 -8.28 11.08 -3.00
N MET A 172 -8.67 11.58 -4.18
CA MET A 172 -7.81 12.05 -5.27
C MET A 172 -7.74 13.57 -5.30
#